data_AF-A0A3C1VHK4-F1
#
_entry.id   AF-A0A3C1VHK4-F1
#
_cell.length_a   1.000
_cell.length_b   1.000
_cell.length_c   1.000
_cell.angle_alpha   90.00
_cell.angle_beta   90.00
_cell.angle_gamma   90.00
#
_symmetry.space_group_name_H-M   'P 1'
#
loop_
_entity.id
_entity.type
_entity.pdbx_description
1 polymer ?
#
loop_
_entity_poly.entity_id
_entity_poly.type
_entity_poly.pdbx_seq_one_letter_code
_entity_poly.pdbx_strand_id
1 'polypeptide(L)'
;MKSFRFILVLATLLAPAVSRAAVADGIKAVVNASAITFAEVEDYTRPAADALRRQFASQPEVFQQKLNEALNDSLEQLIERQLILHSFDTEGYKLPESVIDEMVQERIHERFGDRVTLMKTLQAQGVTFEQFRKQMREQYIESALRNQNVQREIIISPYKVENFYLANQAKFAVDDQVKLRMIVFPKTFADDTNAVKLAQEIAVKIKEGASFVEMATVYSQGSQQHQAGDWGWIETGKLRKELAEAAALLAPGQTSEVISTDDSVYLMLVEEKKPAHAKPLADVRGEIEKSLRVQQQAQLQKQWIDGLKKKTFIRYF
;
A
#
# COMPACT_ATOMS: atom_id res chain seq x y z
N MET A 1 17.32 55.34 80.43
CA MET A 1 15.90 54.92 80.31
C MET A 1 15.45 55.10 78.88
N LYS A 2 14.67 54.11 78.40
CA LYS A 2 13.88 54.04 77.16
C LYS A 2 14.41 53.02 76.14
N SER A 3 13.44 52.20 75.77
CA SER A 3 13.47 50.85 75.24
C SER A 3 13.03 50.84 73.77
N PHE A 4 13.11 49.65 73.14
CA PHE A 4 12.30 49.20 71.98
C PHE A 4 12.73 49.76 70.60
N ARG A 5 13.02 48.96 69.56
CA ARG A 5 12.18 47.95 68.89
C ARG A 5 13.04 47.05 67.98
N PHE A 6 12.77 45.74 68.03
CA PHE A 6 13.21 44.74 67.05
C PHE A 6 12.48 44.99 65.72
N ILE A 7 13.22 45.08 64.61
CA ILE A 7 12.69 44.91 63.25
C ILE A 7 13.36 43.67 62.67
N LEU A 8 12.59 42.59 62.58
CA LEU A 8 13.00 41.36 61.91
C LEU A 8 12.76 41.54 60.40
N VAL A 9 13.82 41.82 59.65
CA VAL A 9 13.76 41.89 58.19
C VAL A 9 13.79 40.45 57.66
N LEU A 10 12.65 39.99 57.15
CA LEU A 10 12.50 38.72 56.47
C LEU A 10 13.21 38.80 55.11
N ALA A 11 14.41 38.26 55.00
CA ALA A 11 15.12 38.11 53.73
C ALA A 11 14.47 36.99 52.92
N THR A 12 13.56 37.34 52.02
CA THR A 12 13.05 36.44 50.99
C THR A 12 14.17 36.14 49.99
N LEU A 13 14.75 34.94 50.09
CA LEU A 13 15.59 34.39 49.03
C LEU A 13 14.74 34.23 47.76
N LEU A 14 14.91 35.13 46.79
CA LEU A 14 14.53 34.86 45.41
C LEU A 14 15.46 33.75 44.90
N ALA A 15 14.93 32.53 44.80
CA ALA A 15 15.55 31.50 43.99
C ALA A 15 15.64 31.99 42.54
N PRO A 16 16.80 31.89 41.87
CA PRO A 16 16.87 32.21 40.45
C PRO A 16 15.96 31.24 39.71
N ALA A 17 14.98 31.78 38.99
CA ALA A 17 14.22 31.00 38.03
C ALA A 17 15.22 30.44 37.01
N VAL A 18 15.48 29.14 37.08
CA VAL A 18 16.18 28.43 36.01
C VAL A 18 15.26 28.50 34.81
N SER A 19 15.49 29.49 33.95
CA SER A 19 14.96 29.49 32.60
C SER A 19 15.47 28.22 31.95
N ARG A 20 14.59 27.23 31.83
CA ARG A 20 14.83 26.03 31.03
C ARG A 20 15.02 26.53 29.60
N ALA A 21 16.27 26.76 29.21
CA ALA A 21 16.61 27.00 27.82
C ALA A 21 15.89 25.93 27.00
N ALA A 22 15.03 26.37 26.08
CA ALA A 22 14.47 25.48 25.07
C ALA A 22 15.67 24.75 24.47
N VAL A 23 15.70 23.42 24.60
CA VAL A 23 16.74 22.59 24.01
C VAL A 23 16.80 23.00 22.55
N ALA A 24 17.91 23.60 22.12
CA ALA A 24 18.08 24.00 20.73
C ALA A 24 18.00 22.71 19.92
N ASP A 25 16.93 22.57 19.14
CA ASP A 25 16.73 21.42 18.27
C ASP A 25 17.92 21.33 17.30
N GLY A 26 18.48 20.13 17.17
CA GLY A 26 19.68 19.91 16.38
C GLY A 26 19.38 20.08 14.88
N ILE A 27 20.39 20.49 14.12
CA ILE A 27 20.29 20.52 12.66
C ILE A 27 20.66 19.12 12.14
N LYS A 28 19.81 18.54 11.29
CA LYS A 28 20.04 17.25 10.62
C LYS A 28 20.63 17.43 9.22
N ALA A 29 20.18 18.45 8.50
CA ALA A 29 20.74 18.84 7.21
C ALA A 29 20.57 20.34 6.96
N VAL A 30 21.38 20.88 6.06
CA VAL A 30 21.25 22.25 5.54
C VAL A 30 21.20 22.19 4.02
N VAL A 31 20.22 22.84 3.43
CA VAL A 31 20.03 23.02 1.99
C VAL A 31 20.13 24.51 1.69
N ASN A 32 21.26 24.94 1.12
CA ASN A 32 21.66 26.35 1.04
C ASN A 32 21.60 27.07 2.40
N ALA A 33 20.56 27.90 2.63
CA ALA A 33 20.34 28.64 3.87
C ALA A 33 19.22 28.05 4.74
N SER A 34 18.49 27.04 4.24
CA SER A 34 17.41 26.36 4.97
C SER A 34 17.99 25.22 5.80
N ALA A 35 17.81 25.25 7.11
CA ALA A 35 18.10 24.13 8.00
C ALA A 35 16.89 23.19 8.10
N ILE A 36 17.16 21.89 8.13
CA ILE A 36 16.20 20.84 8.45
C ILE A 36 16.60 20.28 9.81
N THR A 37 15.70 20.29 10.78
CA THR A 37 16.00 19.89 12.16
C THR A 37 15.64 18.44 12.47
N PHE A 38 16.09 17.92 13.61
CA PHE A 38 15.69 16.57 14.06
C PHE A 38 14.18 16.51 14.33
N ALA A 39 13.60 17.51 15.00
CA ALA A 39 12.16 17.50 15.28
C ALA A 39 11.33 17.54 13.98
N GLU A 40 11.75 18.29 12.96
CA GLU A 40 11.05 18.31 11.68
C GLU A 40 11.03 16.93 10.99
N VAL A 41 12.15 16.21 11.02
CA VAL A 41 12.24 14.85 10.46
C VAL A 41 11.35 13.90 11.26
N GLU A 42 11.39 13.95 12.59
CA GLU A 42 10.54 13.12 13.45
C GLU A 42 9.05 13.40 13.27
N ASP A 43 8.67 14.68 13.22
CA ASP A 43 7.30 15.13 12.98
C ASP A 43 6.78 14.63 11.63
N TYR A 44 7.60 14.75 10.58
CA TYR A 44 7.27 14.28 9.25
C TYR A 44 7.16 12.74 9.19
N THR A 45 7.99 12.03 9.96
CA THR A 45 8.00 10.56 10.00
C THR A 45 6.83 9.97 10.80
N ARG A 46 6.21 10.74 11.71
CA ARG A 46 5.22 10.26 12.69
C ARG A 46 4.10 9.38 12.10
N PRO A 47 3.42 9.74 11.00
CA PRO A 47 2.38 8.88 10.42
C PRO A 47 2.90 7.51 9.98
N ALA A 48 4.08 7.46 9.37
CA ALA A 48 4.73 6.23 8.96
C ALA A 48 5.19 5.42 10.17
N ALA A 49 5.78 6.07 11.18
CA ALA A 49 6.20 5.44 12.42
C ALA A 49 5.02 4.76 13.15
N ASP A 50 3.85 5.40 13.21
CA ASP A 50 2.65 4.82 13.83
C ASP A 50 2.11 3.62 13.04
N ALA A 51 2.16 3.66 11.71
CA ALA A 51 1.80 2.52 10.87
C ALA A 51 2.76 1.34 11.09
N LEU A 52 4.07 1.60 11.07
CA LEU A 52 5.12 0.61 11.33
C LEU A 52 4.99 0.00 12.71
N ARG A 53 4.70 0.80 13.74
CA ARG A 53 4.51 0.33 15.12
C ARG A 53 3.35 -0.67 15.21
N ARG A 54 2.24 -0.40 14.52
CA ARG A 54 1.09 -1.32 14.48
C ARG A 54 1.41 -2.61 13.74
N GLN A 55 2.14 -2.51 12.63
CA GLN A 55 2.51 -3.66 11.81
C GLN A 55 3.54 -4.59 12.47
N PHE A 56 4.52 -4.02 13.18
CA PHE A 56 5.67 -4.74 13.74
C PHE A 56 5.67 -4.75 15.29
N ALA A 57 4.49 -4.67 15.91
CA ALA A 57 4.35 -4.62 17.37
C ALA A 57 5.02 -5.80 18.10
N SER A 58 5.03 -6.98 17.48
CA SER A 58 5.67 -8.20 18.01
C SER A 58 7.11 -8.43 17.56
N GLN A 59 7.67 -7.53 16.73
CA GLN A 59 9.01 -7.66 16.15
C GLN A 59 9.83 -6.37 16.39
N PRO A 60 10.33 -6.14 17.61
CA PRO A 60 10.96 -4.87 17.97
C PRO A 60 12.18 -4.50 17.13
N GLU A 61 13.02 -5.48 16.77
CA GLU A 61 14.21 -5.25 15.95
C GLU A 61 13.84 -4.82 14.52
N VAL A 62 12.87 -5.49 13.91
CA VAL A 62 12.34 -5.15 12.58
C VAL A 62 11.68 -3.77 12.60
N PHE A 63 10.92 -3.46 13.66
CA PHE A 63 10.34 -2.13 13.86
C PHE A 63 11.41 -1.04 13.88
N GLN A 64 12.48 -1.21 14.68
CA GLN A 64 13.55 -0.23 14.79
C GLN A 64 14.29 -0.04 13.45
N GLN A 65 14.56 -1.13 12.73
CA GLN A 65 15.14 -1.04 11.40
C GLN A 65 14.25 -0.23 10.45
N LYS A 66 12.95 -0.55 10.37
CA LYS A 66 12.00 0.15 9.50
C LYS A 66 11.78 1.60 9.90
N LEU A 67 11.83 1.91 11.20
CA LEU A 67 11.76 3.29 11.67
C LEU A 67 12.98 4.09 11.21
N ASN A 68 14.18 3.53 11.30
CA ASN A 68 15.40 4.19 10.82
C ASN A 68 15.39 4.41 9.31
N GLU A 69 14.90 3.44 8.53
CA GLU A 69 14.66 3.59 7.08
C GLU A 69 13.69 4.76 6.83
N ALA A 70 12.56 4.80 7.54
CA ALA A 70 11.56 5.86 7.37
C ALA A 70 12.06 7.26 7.79
N LEU A 71 12.92 7.35 8.81
CA LEU A 71 13.55 8.61 9.22
C LEU A 71 14.51 9.12 8.13
N ASN A 72 15.30 8.23 7.53
CA ASN A 72 16.19 8.59 6.42
C ASN A 72 15.40 9.02 5.18
N ASP A 73 14.34 8.29 4.83
CA ASP A 73 13.46 8.65 3.72
C ASP A 73 12.78 10.00 3.95
N SER A 74 12.35 10.28 5.19
CA SER A 74 11.75 11.56 5.57
C SER A 74 12.73 12.72 5.47
N LEU A 75 13.98 12.53 5.91
CA LEU A 75 15.04 13.51 5.73
C LEU A 75 15.27 13.83 4.24
N GLU A 76 15.39 12.80 3.40
CA GLU A 76 15.57 12.99 1.95
C GLU A 76 14.38 13.70 1.32
N GLN A 77 13.15 13.37 1.70
CA GLN A 77 11.94 14.07 1.23
C GLN A 77 11.91 15.55 1.66
N LEU A 78 12.33 15.86 2.88
CA LEU A 78 12.45 17.24 3.36
C LEU A 78 13.54 18.01 2.60
N ILE A 79 14.67 17.36 2.30
CA ILE A 79 15.72 17.94 1.44
C ILE A 79 15.16 18.23 0.05
N GLU A 80 14.48 17.27 -0.59
CA GLU A 80 13.84 17.48 -1.89
C GLU A 80 12.85 18.64 -1.87
N ARG A 81 12.03 18.72 -0.83
CA ARG A 81 11.08 19.83 -0.67
C ARG A 81 11.80 21.17 -0.63
N GLN A 82 12.88 21.29 0.14
CA GLN A 82 13.69 22.52 0.18
C GLN A 82 14.32 22.85 -1.17
N LEU A 83 14.79 21.86 -1.92
CA LEU A 83 15.32 22.05 -3.28
C LEU A 83 14.26 22.60 -4.23
N ILE A 84 13.04 22.07 -4.18
CA ILE A 84 11.93 22.50 -5.03
C ILE A 84 11.50 23.93 -4.67
N LEU A 85 11.37 24.25 -3.38
CA LEU A 85 11.04 25.60 -2.93
C LEU A 85 12.12 26.60 -3.33
N HIS A 86 13.40 26.23 -3.19
CA HIS A 86 14.50 27.07 -3.66
C HIS A 86 14.47 27.27 -5.19
N SER A 87 14.15 26.23 -5.95
CA SER A 87 13.95 26.32 -7.39
C SER A 87 12.82 27.28 -7.75
N PHE A 88 11.72 27.26 -6.98
CA PHE A 88 10.61 28.18 -7.17
C PHE A 88 11.06 29.65 -7.06
N ASP A 89 11.82 29.96 -6.01
CA ASP A 89 12.27 31.32 -5.72
C ASP A 89 13.31 31.83 -6.73
N THR A 90 14.19 30.95 -7.21
CA THR A 90 15.32 31.32 -8.07
C THR A 90 14.99 31.36 -9.56
N GLU A 91 14.05 30.54 -10.03
CA GLU A 91 13.63 30.51 -11.43
C GLU A 91 12.55 31.56 -11.76
N GLY A 92 12.17 32.40 -10.79
CA GLY A 92 11.31 33.56 -11.01
C GLY A 92 9.82 33.26 -11.11
N TYR A 93 9.38 32.08 -10.67
CA TYR A 93 7.97 31.73 -10.59
C TYR A 93 7.21 32.72 -9.68
N LYS A 94 5.91 32.87 -9.95
CA LYS A 94 5.02 33.77 -9.21
C LYS A 94 3.77 33.01 -8.78
N LEU A 95 3.41 33.19 -7.51
CA LEU A 95 2.19 32.66 -6.93
C LEU A 95 1.41 33.81 -6.30
N PRO A 96 0.32 34.28 -6.93
CA PRO A 96 -0.51 35.33 -6.38
C PRO A 96 -1.13 34.92 -5.03
N GLU A 97 -1.18 35.84 -4.07
CA GLU A 97 -1.77 35.58 -2.75
C GLU A 97 -3.25 35.18 -2.83
N SER A 98 -3.98 35.67 -3.83
CA SER A 98 -5.38 35.30 -4.06
C SER A 98 -5.58 33.80 -4.28
N VAL A 99 -4.60 33.13 -4.92
CA VAL A 99 -4.64 31.66 -5.11
C VAL A 99 -4.53 30.96 -3.77
N ILE A 100 -3.66 31.45 -2.87
CA ILE A 100 -3.51 30.89 -1.52
C ILE A 100 -4.77 31.13 -0.69
N ASP A 101 -5.37 32.32 -0.80
CA ASP A 101 -6.62 32.63 -0.13
C ASP A 101 -7.74 31.68 -0.56
N GLU A 102 -7.91 31.47 -1.86
CA GLU A 102 -8.89 30.54 -2.41
C GLU A 102 -8.65 29.11 -1.92
N MET A 103 -7.42 28.61 -2.01
CA MET A 103 -7.06 27.28 -1.51
C MET A 103 -7.32 27.11 -0.01
N VAL A 104 -7.09 28.15 0.79
CA VAL A 104 -7.37 28.12 2.23
C VAL A 104 -8.87 28.08 2.49
N GLN A 105 -9.67 28.86 1.75
CA GLN A 105 -11.13 28.82 1.85
C GLN A 105 -11.70 27.46 1.44
N GLU A 106 -11.25 26.90 0.32
CA GLU A 106 -11.63 25.56 -0.12
C GLU A 106 -11.26 24.51 0.94
N ARG A 107 -10.04 24.57 1.46
CA ARG A 107 -9.61 23.63 2.51
C ARG A 107 -10.45 23.76 3.77
N ILE A 108 -10.83 24.97 4.18
CA ILE A 108 -11.75 25.21 5.30
C ILE A 108 -13.09 24.54 5.01
N HIS A 109 -13.67 24.79 3.84
CA HIS A 109 -14.96 24.23 3.46
C HIS A 109 -14.95 22.69 3.43
N GLU A 110 -13.97 22.09 2.73
CA GLU A 110 -13.91 20.63 2.52
C GLU A 110 -13.56 19.82 3.76
N ARG A 111 -12.67 20.33 4.62
CA ARG A 111 -12.10 19.55 5.73
C ARG A 111 -12.59 19.96 7.10
N PHE A 112 -13.02 21.21 7.26
CA PHE A 112 -13.35 21.78 8.58
C PHE A 112 -14.77 22.32 8.65
N GLY A 113 -15.45 22.51 7.52
CA GLY A 113 -16.76 23.16 7.41
C GLY A 113 -16.69 24.68 7.61
N ASP A 114 -15.99 25.14 8.64
CA ASP A 114 -15.88 26.55 9.01
C ASP A 114 -14.52 26.93 9.62
N ARG A 115 -14.24 28.23 9.66
CA ARG A 115 -12.97 28.78 10.17
C ARG A 115 -12.79 28.60 11.68
N VAL A 116 -13.86 28.60 12.46
CA VAL A 116 -13.79 28.40 13.92
C VAL A 116 -13.28 26.99 14.23
N THR A 117 -13.79 25.99 13.51
CA THR A 117 -13.36 24.61 13.61
C THR A 117 -11.89 24.46 13.24
N LEU A 118 -11.45 25.05 12.12
CA LEU A 118 -10.02 25.10 11.76
C LEU A 118 -9.16 25.69 12.89
N MET A 119 -9.53 26.87 13.40
CA MET A 119 -8.73 27.55 14.43
C MET A 119 -8.60 26.73 15.71
N LYS A 120 -9.67 26.04 16.14
CA LYS A 120 -9.62 25.11 17.28
C LYS A 120 -8.67 23.94 17.03
N THR A 121 -8.71 23.35 15.83
CA THR A 121 -7.80 22.26 15.46
C THR A 121 -6.34 22.72 15.45
N LEU A 122 -6.05 23.87 14.83
CA LEU A 122 -4.71 24.44 14.78
C LEU A 122 -4.18 24.75 16.18
N GLN A 123 -5.02 25.31 17.06
CA GLN A 123 -4.66 25.57 18.45
C GLN A 123 -4.35 24.28 19.22
N ALA A 124 -5.14 23.22 19.03
CA ALA A 124 -4.89 21.92 19.65
C ALA A 124 -3.56 21.28 19.17
N GLN A 125 -3.13 21.60 17.96
CA GLN A 125 -1.86 21.14 17.37
C GLN A 125 -0.68 22.08 17.65
N GLY A 126 -0.91 23.24 18.28
CA GLY A 126 0.14 24.25 18.49
C GLY A 126 0.60 24.95 17.21
N VAL A 127 -0.19 24.92 16.14
CA VAL A 127 0.11 25.51 14.83
C VAL A 127 -0.63 26.84 14.70
N THR A 128 0.04 27.87 14.18
CA THR A 128 -0.59 29.17 13.89
C THR A 128 -1.27 29.16 12.52
N PHE A 129 -2.27 30.02 12.33
CA PHE A 129 -2.91 30.18 11.03
C PHE A 129 -1.92 30.59 9.92
N GLU A 130 -0.91 31.40 10.25
CA GLU A 130 0.15 31.77 9.31
C GLU A 130 1.03 30.59 8.91
N GLN A 131 1.41 29.72 9.86
CA GLN A 131 2.14 28.48 9.55
C GLN A 131 1.29 27.55 8.68
N PHE A 132 0.00 27.43 8.97
CA PHE A 132 -0.93 26.66 8.14
C PHE A 132 -1.01 27.20 6.71
N ARG A 133 -1.17 28.53 6.54
CA ARG A 133 -1.14 29.18 5.22
C ARG A 133 0.17 28.96 4.49
N LYS A 134 1.31 29.09 5.20
CA LYS A 134 2.64 28.83 4.66
C LYS A 134 2.78 27.39 4.18
N GLN A 135 2.34 26.42 4.98
CA GLN A 135 2.36 25.00 4.61
C GLN A 135 1.51 24.73 3.36
N MET A 136 0.30 25.28 3.29
CA MET A 136 -0.57 25.17 2.12
C MET A 136 0.10 25.75 0.86
N ARG A 137 0.74 26.92 0.97
CA ARG A 137 1.52 27.53 -0.12
C ARG A 137 2.66 26.61 -0.58
N GLU A 138 3.47 26.12 0.35
CA GLU A 138 4.62 25.25 0.04
C GLU A 138 4.17 23.93 -0.60
N GLN A 139 3.09 23.32 -0.11
CA GLN A 139 2.51 22.09 -0.69
C GLN A 139 1.99 22.33 -2.11
N TYR A 140 1.38 23.49 -2.37
CA TYR A 140 0.95 23.86 -3.71
C TYR A 140 2.13 24.02 -4.67
N ILE A 141 3.15 24.80 -4.26
CA ILE A 141 4.36 25.02 -5.05
C ILE A 141 5.02 23.68 -5.39
N GLU A 142 5.17 22.81 -4.39
CA GLU A 142 5.76 21.48 -4.58
C GLU A 142 4.98 20.67 -5.62
N SER A 143 3.66 20.57 -5.45
CA SER A 143 2.79 19.84 -6.37
C SER A 143 2.83 20.44 -7.78
N ALA A 144 2.74 21.76 -7.91
CA ALA A 144 2.74 22.46 -9.19
C ALA A 144 4.07 22.24 -9.95
N LEU A 145 5.22 22.39 -9.28
CA LEU A 145 6.52 22.19 -9.91
C LEU A 145 6.80 20.73 -10.23
N ARG A 146 6.43 19.78 -9.36
CA ARG A 146 6.51 18.34 -9.67
C ARG A 146 5.67 18.02 -10.92
N ASN A 147 4.44 18.50 -10.96
CA ASN A 147 3.54 18.27 -12.10
C ASN A 147 4.09 18.92 -13.38
N GLN A 148 4.54 20.18 -13.33
CA GLN A 148 5.07 20.87 -14.52
C GLN A 148 6.31 20.16 -15.10
N ASN A 149 7.22 19.67 -14.25
CA ASN A 149 8.42 18.98 -14.71
C ASN A 149 8.16 17.56 -15.23
N VAL A 150 7.03 16.95 -14.83
CA VAL A 150 6.61 15.60 -15.24
C VAL A 150 5.57 15.61 -16.37
N GLN A 151 4.89 16.74 -16.62
CA GLN A 151 3.82 16.91 -17.62
C GLN A 151 4.28 16.96 -19.08
N ARG A 152 5.59 16.83 -19.37
CA ARG A 152 6.02 16.61 -20.75
C ARG A 152 5.25 15.43 -21.31
N GLU A 153 4.67 15.56 -22.50
CA GLU A 153 3.83 14.50 -23.07
C GLU A 153 4.62 13.18 -23.14
N ILE A 154 4.33 12.26 -22.21
CA ILE A 154 4.99 10.96 -22.16
C ILE A 154 4.31 10.07 -23.18
N ILE A 155 4.89 10.04 -24.37
CA ILE A 155 4.52 9.14 -25.44
C ILE A 155 5.22 7.80 -25.20
N ILE A 156 4.44 6.76 -24.95
CA ILE A 156 4.94 5.38 -24.87
C ILE A 156 4.87 4.78 -26.26
N SER A 157 6.03 4.52 -26.88
CA SER A 157 6.08 3.93 -28.22
C SER A 157 5.62 2.47 -28.20
N PRO A 158 5.00 1.96 -29.28
CA PRO A 158 4.66 0.54 -29.42
C PRO A 158 5.83 -0.40 -29.14
N TYR A 159 7.04 -0.02 -29.58
CA TYR A 159 8.28 -0.75 -29.34
C TYR A 159 8.61 -0.92 -27.84
N LYS A 160 8.40 0.13 -27.03
CA LYS A 160 8.59 0.03 -25.56
C LYS A 160 7.59 -0.92 -24.93
N VAL A 161 6.33 -0.90 -25.38
CA VAL A 161 5.27 -1.80 -24.90
C VAL A 161 5.61 -3.25 -25.20
N GLU A 162 6.02 -3.53 -26.44
CA GLU A 162 6.39 -4.88 -26.88
C GLU A 162 7.60 -5.42 -26.10
N ASN A 163 8.67 -4.63 -25.98
CA ASN A 163 9.84 -5.03 -25.19
C ASN A 163 9.50 -5.26 -23.73
N PHE A 164 8.63 -4.43 -23.14
CA PHE A 164 8.18 -4.63 -21.76
C PHE A 164 7.42 -5.94 -21.63
N TYR A 165 6.51 -6.25 -22.56
CA TYR A 165 5.77 -7.51 -22.57
C TYR A 165 6.70 -8.71 -22.67
N LEU A 166 7.64 -8.71 -23.63
CA LEU A 166 8.59 -9.79 -23.84
C LEU A 166 9.53 -9.99 -22.63
N ALA A 167 10.00 -8.90 -22.03
CA ALA A 167 10.86 -8.97 -20.84
C ALA A 167 10.11 -9.38 -19.56
N ASN A 168 8.78 -9.32 -19.54
CA ASN A 168 7.95 -9.57 -18.37
C ASN A 168 6.87 -10.63 -18.62
N GLN A 169 7.08 -11.59 -19.53
CA GLN A 169 6.08 -12.60 -19.89
C GLN A 169 5.52 -13.36 -18.68
N ALA A 170 6.35 -13.63 -17.68
CA ALA A 170 5.92 -14.29 -16.44
C ALA A 170 4.82 -13.50 -15.69
N LYS A 171 4.80 -12.16 -15.76
CA LYS A 171 3.75 -11.33 -15.14
C LYS A 171 2.41 -11.44 -15.88
N PHE A 172 2.45 -11.87 -17.13
CA PHE A 172 1.29 -12.02 -18.00
C PHE A 172 0.95 -13.50 -18.22
N ALA A 173 1.60 -14.41 -17.52
CA ALA A 173 1.26 -15.82 -17.55
C ALA A 173 -0.12 -16.03 -16.91
N VAL A 174 -0.95 -16.81 -17.59
CA VAL A 174 -2.14 -17.45 -17.04
C VAL A 174 -1.75 -18.88 -16.78
N ASP A 175 -1.89 -19.33 -15.54
CA ASP A 175 -1.63 -20.73 -15.18
C ASP A 175 -2.63 -21.66 -15.87
N ASP A 176 -2.33 -22.96 -15.86
CA ASP A 176 -3.27 -23.99 -16.32
C ASP A 176 -4.62 -23.79 -15.63
N GLN A 177 -5.70 -23.83 -16.39
CA GLN A 177 -7.05 -23.77 -15.87
C GLN A 177 -7.81 -25.05 -16.21
N VAL A 178 -8.59 -25.51 -15.25
CA VAL A 178 -9.48 -26.66 -15.41
C VAL A 178 -10.90 -26.22 -15.09
N LYS A 179 -11.84 -26.65 -15.94
CA LYS A 179 -13.27 -26.53 -15.67
C LYS A 179 -13.74 -27.85 -15.09
N LEU A 180 -14.28 -27.82 -13.87
CA LEU A 180 -14.60 -29.04 -13.15
C LEU A 180 -15.96 -28.99 -12.45
N ARG A 181 -16.52 -30.18 -12.27
CA ARG A 181 -17.60 -30.43 -11.32
C ARG A 181 -17.12 -31.34 -10.21
N MET A 182 -17.61 -31.13 -8.99
CA MET A 182 -17.29 -31.98 -7.84
C MET A 182 -18.54 -32.40 -7.05
N ILE A 183 -18.53 -33.66 -6.63
CA ILE A 183 -19.40 -34.19 -5.59
C ILE A 183 -18.56 -34.27 -4.32
N VAL A 184 -19.00 -33.59 -3.26
CA VAL A 184 -18.24 -33.48 -2.01
C VAL A 184 -18.99 -34.22 -0.90
N PHE A 185 -18.28 -35.06 -0.16
CA PHE A 185 -18.76 -35.75 1.02
C PHE A 185 -17.87 -35.35 2.21
N PRO A 186 -18.29 -34.38 3.03
CA PRO A 186 -17.57 -33.98 4.22
C PRO A 186 -17.33 -35.17 5.16
N LYS A 187 -16.14 -35.23 5.74
CA LYS A 187 -15.81 -36.21 6.77
C LYS A 187 -16.12 -35.63 8.13
N THR A 188 -16.64 -36.46 9.02
CA THR A 188 -16.86 -36.08 10.42
C THR A 188 -15.54 -36.10 11.22
N PHE A 189 -14.61 -36.96 10.81
CA PHE A 189 -13.23 -37.10 11.31
C PHE A 189 -12.37 -37.78 10.22
N ALA A 190 -11.04 -37.70 10.29
CA ALA A 190 -10.14 -38.12 9.20
C ALA A 190 -10.35 -39.56 8.68
N ASP A 191 -10.67 -40.49 9.59
CA ASP A 191 -10.92 -41.92 9.32
C ASP A 191 -12.39 -42.27 9.05
N ASP A 192 -13.23 -41.28 8.72
CA ASP A 192 -14.65 -41.51 8.44
C ASP A 192 -14.84 -42.36 7.16
N THR A 193 -15.00 -43.66 7.37
CA THR A 193 -15.21 -44.63 6.28
C THR A 193 -16.57 -44.51 5.62
N ASN A 194 -17.56 -43.83 6.24
CA ASN A 194 -18.90 -43.72 5.66
C ASN A 194 -18.90 -42.81 4.44
N ALA A 195 -18.21 -41.66 4.52
CA ALA A 195 -18.04 -40.75 3.39
C ALA A 195 -17.33 -41.44 2.22
N VAL A 196 -16.31 -42.27 2.51
CA VAL A 196 -15.58 -43.03 1.49
C VAL A 196 -16.46 -44.09 0.83
N LYS A 197 -17.21 -44.88 1.61
CA LYS A 197 -18.14 -45.90 1.07
C LYS A 197 -19.21 -45.27 0.20
N LEU A 198 -19.82 -44.17 0.65
CA LEU A 198 -20.82 -43.46 -0.14
C LEU A 198 -20.22 -42.93 -1.45
N ALA A 199 -19.03 -42.32 -1.40
CA ALA A 199 -18.36 -41.87 -2.62
C ALA A 199 -18.05 -43.03 -3.58
N GLN A 200 -17.64 -44.20 -3.07
CA GLN A 200 -17.41 -45.39 -3.90
C GLN A 200 -18.70 -45.89 -4.57
N GLU A 201 -19.81 -45.96 -3.83
CA GLU A 201 -21.11 -46.34 -4.39
C GLU A 201 -21.56 -45.39 -5.51
N ILE A 202 -21.39 -44.08 -5.29
CA ILE A 202 -21.73 -43.08 -6.30
C ILE A 202 -20.78 -43.17 -7.51
N ALA A 203 -19.49 -43.41 -7.30
CA ALA A 203 -18.53 -43.61 -8.39
C ALA A 203 -18.90 -44.80 -9.28
N VAL A 204 -19.32 -45.93 -8.69
CA VAL A 204 -19.78 -47.11 -9.44
C VAL A 204 -20.99 -46.77 -10.30
N LYS A 205 -22.01 -46.10 -9.73
CA LYS A 205 -23.20 -45.68 -10.49
C LYS A 205 -22.85 -44.76 -11.66
N ILE A 206 -21.94 -43.83 -11.47
CA ILE A 206 -21.47 -42.92 -12.52
C ILE A 206 -20.74 -43.71 -13.62
N LYS A 207 -19.91 -44.68 -13.25
CA LYS A 207 -19.19 -45.55 -14.20
C LYS A 207 -20.13 -46.47 -14.98
N GLU A 208 -21.26 -46.86 -14.39
CA GLU A 208 -22.34 -47.62 -15.03
C GLU A 208 -23.25 -46.76 -15.94
N GLY A 209 -23.01 -45.44 -16.00
CA GLY A 209 -23.68 -44.52 -16.92
C GLY A 209 -24.65 -43.53 -16.27
N ALA A 210 -24.73 -43.47 -14.94
CA ALA A 210 -25.52 -42.43 -14.28
C ALA A 210 -24.93 -41.03 -14.49
N SER A 211 -25.80 -40.02 -14.60
CA SER A 211 -25.39 -38.63 -14.80
C SER A 211 -24.63 -38.07 -13.60
N PHE A 212 -23.42 -37.55 -13.82
CA PHE A 212 -22.64 -36.88 -12.78
C PHE A 212 -23.40 -35.67 -12.19
N VAL A 213 -24.11 -34.92 -13.04
CA VAL A 213 -24.88 -33.73 -12.65
C VAL A 213 -26.03 -34.10 -11.70
N GLU A 214 -26.74 -35.19 -11.99
CA GLU A 214 -27.82 -35.68 -11.13
C GLU A 214 -27.26 -36.18 -9.79
N MET A 215 -26.18 -36.98 -9.84
CA MET A 215 -25.52 -37.46 -8.64
C MET A 215 -24.99 -36.31 -7.77
N ALA A 216 -24.41 -35.27 -8.39
CA ALA A 216 -23.95 -34.08 -7.69
C ALA A 216 -25.11 -33.31 -7.03
N THR A 217 -26.24 -33.18 -7.73
CA THR A 217 -27.42 -32.48 -7.20
C THR A 217 -28.02 -33.20 -5.99
N VAL A 218 -28.11 -34.54 -6.06
CA VAL A 218 -28.76 -35.36 -5.03
C VAL A 218 -27.84 -35.62 -3.83
N TYR A 219 -26.57 -35.92 -4.07
CA TYR A 219 -25.68 -36.50 -3.05
C TYR A 219 -24.55 -35.58 -2.59
N SER A 220 -24.17 -34.55 -3.37
CA SER A 220 -23.11 -33.63 -2.94
C SER A 220 -23.56 -32.87 -1.70
N GLN A 221 -22.65 -32.68 -0.75
CA GLN A 221 -22.84 -31.88 0.46
C GLN A 221 -21.88 -30.69 0.48
N GLY A 222 -21.30 -30.36 -0.68
CA GLY A 222 -20.43 -29.19 -0.85
C GLY A 222 -21.23 -27.91 -1.16
N SER A 223 -20.58 -26.76 -1.04
CA SER A 223 -21.19 -25.44 -1.31
C SER A 223 -21.84 -25.31 -2.69
N GLN A 224 -21.31 -26.02 -3.69
CA GLN A 224 -21.78 -25.97 -5.07
C GLN A 224 -22.89 -26.99 -5.39
N GLN A 225 -23.48 -27.67 -4.40
CA GLN A 225 -24.55 -28.66 -4.64
C GLN A 225 -25.72 -28.08 -5.46
N HIS A 226 -26.18 -26.87 -5.13
CA HIS A 226 -27.28 -26.21 -5.85
C HIS A 226 -26.96 -25.86 -7.30
N GLN A 227 -25.69 -25.85 -7.68
CA GLN A 227 -25.21 -25.67 -9.05
C GLN A 227 -24.79 -27.01 -9.68
N ALA A 228 -25.32 -28.12 -9.14
CA ALA A 228 -24.97 -29.49 -9.54
C ALA A 228 -23.46 -29.74 -9.51
N GLY A 229 -22.81 -29.22 -8.46
CA GLY A 229 -21.38 -29.35 -8.25
C GLY A 229 -20.52 -28.54 -9.22
N ASP A 230 -21.04 -27.52 -9.91
CA ASP A 230 -20.25 -26.67 -10.82
C ASP A 230 -19.29 -25.75 -10.07
N TRP A 231 -17.99 -25.84 -10.39
CA TRP A 231 -16.97 -24.95 -9.85
C TRP A 231 -16.43 -23.98 -10.90
N GLY A 232 -16.89 -24.06 -12.15
CA GLY A 232 -16.42 -23.23 -13.25
C GLY A 232 -14.93 -23.43 -13.55
N TRP A 233 -14.32 -22.40 -14.14
CA TRP A 233 -12.88 -22.38 -14.45
C TRP A 233 -12.06 -22.02 -13.21
N ILE A 234 -11.12 -22.89 -12.86
CA ILE A 234 -10.21 -22.70 -11.72
C ILE A 234 -8.77 -22.87 -12.18
N GLU A 235 -7.89 -21.98 -11.72
CA GLU A 235 -6.44 -22.14 -11.87
C GLU A 235 -5.98 -23.37 -11.08
N THR A 236 -5.30 -24.30 -11.74
CA THR A 236 -4.91 -25.59 -11.15
C THR A 236 -4.02 -25.41 -9.92
N GLY A 237 -3.20 -24.35 -9.87
CA GLY A 237 -2.37 -24.00 -8.70
C GLY A 237 -3.15 -23.52 -7.46
N LYS A 238 -4.44 -23.17 -7.61
CA LYS A 238 -5.34 -22.82 -6.50
C LYS A 238 -6.09 -24.03 -5.92
N LEU A 239 -6.04 -25.17 -6.59
CA LEU A 239 -6.63 -26.41 -6.08
C LEU A 239 -5.76 -26.99 -4.96
N ARG A 240 -6.40 -27.71 -4.03
CA ARG A 240 -5.68 -28.55 -3.05
C ARG A 240 -4.83 -29.57 -3.81
N LYS A 241 -3.66 -29.92 -3.27
CA LYS A 241 -2.66 -30.76 -3.96
C LYS A 241 -3.27 -32.06 -4.52
N GLU A 242 -4.07 -32.76 -3.72
CA GLU A 242 -4.71 -34.02 -4.08
C GLU A 242 -5.71 -33.86 -5.23
N LEU A 243 -6.43 -32.74 -5.25
CA LEU A 243 -7.39 -32.40 -6.32
C LEU A 243 -6.67 -31.98 -7.60
N ALA A 244 -5.57 -31.23 -7.49
CA ALA A 244 -4.75 -30.83 -8.62
C ALA A 244 -4.11 -32.05 -9.30
N GLU A 245 -3.57 -32.99 -8.52
CA GLU A 245 -2.99 -34.25 -9.02
C GLU A 245 -4.03 -35.11 -9.74
N ALA A 246 -5.23 -35.25 -9.17
CA ALA A 246 -6.33 -35.97 -9.82
C ALA A 246 -6.79 -35.26 -11.12
N ALA A 247 -6.97 -33.95 -11.08
CA ALA A 247 -7.34 -33.16 -12.26
C ALA A 247 -6.30 -33.29 -13.38
N ALA A 248 -5.00 -33.34 -13.05
CA ALA A 248 -3.93 -33.50 -14.03
C ALA A 248 -4.01 -34.82 -14.80
N LEU A 249 -4.36 -35.92 -14.13
CA LEU A 249 -4.45 -37.27 -14.73
C LEU A 249 -5.68 -37.47 -15.64
N LEU A 250 -6.74 -36.67 -15.46
CA LEU A 250 -8.00 -36.83 -16.19
C LEU A 250 -8.01 -36.11 -17.54
N ALA A 251 -8.56 -36.73 -18.58
CA ALA A 251 -8.90 -36.05 -19.83
C ALA A 251 -10.25 -35.30 -19.70
N PRO A 252 -10.51 -34.28 -20.54
CA PRO A 252 -11.84 -33.66 -20.65
C PRO A 252 -12.93 -34.72 -20.86
N GLY A 253 -14.02 -34.60 -20.10
CA GLY A 253 -15.13 -35.56 -20.03
C GLY A 253 -14.92 -36.74 -19.07
N GLN A 254 -13.75 -36.89 -18.43
CA GLN A 254 -13.48 -38.02 -17.53
C GLN A 254 -13.77 -37.70 -16.06
N THR A 255 -14.19 -38.74 -15.34
CA THR A 255 -14.42 -38.72 -13.90
C THR A 255 -13.25 -39.33 -13.13
N SER A 256 -12.94 -38.78 -11.97
CA SER A 256 -11.92 -39.32 -11.07
C SER A 256 -12.35 -40.63 -10.40
N GLU A 257 -11.36 -41.37 -9.92
CA GLU A 257 -11.56 -42.28 -8.79
C GLU A 257 -11.87 -41.47 -7.51
N VAL A 258 -12.17 -42.16 -6.40
CA VAL A 258 -12.45 -41.49 -5.11
C VAL A 258 -11.20 -40.79 -4.58
N ILE A 259 -11.28 -39.47 -4.41
CA ILE A 259 -10.19 -38.65 -3.86
C ILE A 259 -10.51 -38.36 -2.39
N SER A 260 -9.63 -38.79 -1.48
CA SER A 260 -9.84 -38.65 -0.03
C SER A 260 -8.84 -37.65 0.54
N THR A 261 -9.34 -36.64 1.25
CA THR A 261 -8.54 -35.68 2.03
C THR A 261 -8.87 -35.83 3.52
N ASP A 262 -8.19 -35.08 4.39
CA ASP A 262 -8.44 -35.15 5.84
C ASP A 262 -9.86 -34.72 6.24
N ASP A 263 -10.45 -33.80 5.47
CA ASP A 263 -11.70 -33.11 5.76
C ASP A 263 -12.89 -33.57 4.89
N SER A 264 -12.63 -34.21 3.74
CA SER A 264 -13.68 -34.54 2.78
C SER A 264 -13.27 -35.67 1.84
N VAL A 265 -14.26 -36.20 1.14
CA VAL A 265 -14.09 -37.12 0.01
C VAL A 265 -14.71 -36.50 -1.22
N TYR A 266 -14.03 -36.59 -2.35
CA TYR A 266 -14.42 -35.95 -3.60
C TYR A 266 -14.55 -36.97 -4.72
N LEU A 267 -15.57 -36.77 -5.56
CA LEU A 267 -15.58 -37.23 -6.94
C LEU A 267 -15.48 -36.02 -7.84
N MET A 268 -14.64 -36.07 -8.86
CA MET A 268 -14.41 -34.98 -9.78
C MET A 268 -14.79 -35.39 -11.20
N LEU A 269 -15.37 -34.47 -11.95
CA LEU A 269 -15.49 -34.54 -13.40
C LEU A 269 -14.72 -33.37 -13.99
N VAL A 270 -13.74 -33.64 -14.86
CA VAL A 270 -13.07 -32.60 -15.64
C VAL A 270 -13.90 -32.37 -16.90
N GLU A 271 -14.53 -31.22 -17.03
CA GLU A 271 -15.30 -30.87 -18.23
C GLU A 271 -14.37 -30.42 -19.36
N GLU A 272 -13.46 -29.49 -19.05
CA GLU A 272 -12.54 -28.88 -20.02
C GLU A 272 -11.21 -28.54 -19.36
N LYS A 273 -10.15 -28.44 -20.18
CA LYS A 273 -8.83 -27.97 -19.76
C LYS A 273 -8.36 -26.86 -20.69
N LYS A 274 -7.76 -25.82 -20.11
CA LYS A 274 -7.07 -24.75 -20.82
C LYS A 274 -5.62 -24.73 -20.35
N PRO A 275 -4.66 -24.98 -21.24
CA PRO A 275 -3.25 -24.92 -20.87
C PRO A 275 -2.85 -23.49 -20.51
N ALA A 276 -1.78 -23.40 -19.73
CA ALA A 276 -1.11 -22.17 -19.41
C ALA A 276 -0.73 -21.44 -20.71
N HIS A 277 -1.01 -20.15 -20.73
CA HIS A 277 -0.71 -19.30 -21.87
C HIS A 277 -0.38 -17.89 -21.37
N ALA A 278 0.37 -17.14 -22.16
CA ALA A 278 0.53 -15.72 -21.88
C ALA A 278 -0.72 -14.97 -22.34
N LYS A 279 -1.22 -14.04 -21.52
CA LYS A 279 -2.25 -13.08 -21.94
C LYS A 279 -1.75 -12.38 -23.20
N PRO A 280 -2.51 -12.33 -24.30
CA PRO A 280 -2.12 -11.62 -25.51
C PRO A 280 -1.72 -10.18 -25.22
N LEU A 281 -0.70 -9.67 -25.92
CA LEU A 281 -0.26 -8.28 -25.77
C LEU A 281 -1.41 -7.28 -25.94
N ALA A 282 -2.36 -7.56 -26.84
CA ALA A 282 -3.53 -6.72 -27.05
C ALA A 282 -4.37 -6.51 -25.78
N ASP A 283 -4.51 -7.56 -24.96
CA ASP A 283 -5.35 -7.54 -23.76
C ASP A 283 -4.68 -6.79 -22.60
N VAL A 284 -3.34 -6.80 -22.55
CA VAL A 284 -2.56 -6.19 -21.46
C VAL A 284 -1.89 -4.87 -21.86
N ARG A 285 -2.03 -4.43 -23.12
CA ARG A 285 -1.40 -3.23 -23.66
C ARG A 285 -1.65 -1.98 -22.81
N GLY A 286 -2.91 -1.72 -22.46
CA GLY A 286 -3.28 -0.53 -21.68
C GLY A 286 -2.66 -0.53 -20.28
N GLU A 287 -2.56 -1.69 -19.65
CA GLU A 287 -1.89 -1.85 -18.35
C GLU A 287 -0.39 -1.57 -18.47
N ILE A 288 0.25 -2.12 -19.51
CA ILE A 288 1.68 -1.90 -19.79
C ILE A 288 1.96 -0.42 -20.05
N GLU A 289 1.17 0.23 -20.90
CA GLU A 289 1.32 1.66 -21.22
C GLU A 289 1.18 2.53 -19.96
N LYS A 290 0.22 2.21 -19.08
CA LYS A 290 0.06 2.90 -17.80
C LYS A 290 1.28 2.69 -16.89
N SER A 291 1.77 1.46 -16.77
CA SER A 291 2.95 1.13 -15.96
C SER A 291 4.20 1.83 -16.47
N LEU A 292 4.44 1.79 -17.78
CA LEU A 292 5.56 2.48 -18.43
C LEU A 292 5.46 4.00 -18.27
N ARG A 293 4.26 4.58 -18.34
CA ARG A 293 4.05 6.00 -18.08
C ARG A 293 4.45 6.37 -16.66
N VAL A 294 3.98 5.62 -15.65
CA VAL A 294 4.35 5.86 -14.24
C VAL A 294 5.87 5.73 -14.04
N GLN A 295 6.51 4.72 -14.63
CA GLN A 295 7.97 4.54 -14.55
C GLN A 295 8.72 5.72 -15.18
N GLN A 296 8.29 6.17 -16.36
CA GLN A 296 8.90 7.30 -17.05
C GLN A 296 8.70 8.61 -16.27
N GLN A 297 7.52 8.82 -15.65
CA GLN A 297 7.25 9.95 -14.77
C GLN A 297 8.20 9.98 -13.57
N ALA A 298 8.34 8.84 -12.87
CA ALA A 298 9.25 8.71 -11.74
C ALA A 298 10.71 8.96 -12.15
N GLN A 299 11.12 8.49 -13.33
CA GLN A 299 12.46 8.73 -13.86
C GLN A 299 12.72 10.21 -14.15
N LEU A 300 11.77 10.90 -14.80
CA LEU A 300 11.89 12.34 -15.09
C LEU A 300 11.92 13.16 -13.81
N GLN A 301 11.08 12.83 -12.83
CA GLN A 301 11.09 13.46 -11.52
C GLN A 301 12.45 13.29 -10.83
N LYS A 302 12.97 12.06 -10.80
CA LYS A 302 14.29 11.79 -10.23
C LYS A 302 15.40 12.60 -10.92
N GLN A 303 15.41 12.63 -12.25
CA GLN A 303 16.40 13.40 -13.01
C GLN A 303 16.33 14.90 -12.72
N TRP A 304 15.13 15.45 -12.57
CA TRP A 304 14.93 16.85 -12.20
C TRP A 304 15.48 17.14 -10.80
N ILE A 305 15.10 16.34 -9.80
CA ILE A 305 15.61 16.46 -8.42
C ILE A 305 17.13 16.30 -8.36
N ASP A 306 17.70 15.30 -9.06
CA ASP A 306 19.15 15.11 -9.15
C ASP A 306 19.84 16.35 -9.77
N GLY A 307 19.18 16.99 -10.74
CA GLY A 307 19.61 18.26 -11.32
C GLY A 307 19.62 19.40 -10.30
N LEU A 308 18.60 19.50 -9.44
CA LEU A 308 18.54 20.48 -8.36
C LEU A 308 19.61 20.20 -7.30
N LYS A 309 19.80 18.94 -6.90
CA LYS A 309 20.83 18.50 -5.94
C LYS A 309 22.23 18.91 -6.42
N LYS A 310 22.55 18.73 -7.70
CA LYS A 310 23.87 19.10 -8.27
C LYS A 310 24.17 20.60 -8.25
N LYS A 311 23.13 21.44 -8.31
CA LYS A 311 23.25 22.91 -8.33
C LYS A 311 23.19 23.53 -6.94
N THR A 312 22.91 22.74 -5.91
CA THR A 312 22.59 23.22 -4.56
C THR A 312 23.61 22.71 -3.55
N PHE A 313 24.00 23.56 -2.60
CA PHE A 313 24.82 23.12 -1.48
C PHE A 313 23.96 22.36 -0.47
N ILE A 314 24.30 21.09 -0.21
CA ILE A 314 23.63 20.24 0.77
C ILE A 314 24.69 19.74 1.76
N ARG A 315 24.45 19.93 3.06
CA ARG A 315 25.30 19.43 4.13
C ARG A 315 24.50 18.64 5.15
N TYR A 316 24.93 17.43 5.44
CA TYR A 316 24.35 16.56 6.46
C TYR A 316 25.12 16.70 7.78
N PHE A 317 24.43 16.46 8.91
CA PHE A 317 24.96 16.54 10.27
C PHE A 317 24.60 15.29 11.09
#